data_AF-A0A093FJS2-F1
#
_entry.id   AF-A0A093FJS2-F1
#
_cell.length_a   1.000
_cell.length_b   1.000
_cell.length_c   1.000
_cell.angle_alpha   90.00
_cell.angle_beta   90.00
_cell.angle_gamma   90.00
#
_symmetry.space_group_name_H-M   'P 1'
#
loop_
_entity.id
_entity.type
_entity.pdbx_description
1 polymer ?
#
loop_
_entity_poly.entity_id
_entity_poly.type
_entity_poly.pdbx_seq_one_letter_code
_entity_poly.pdbx_strand_id
1 'polypeptide(L)'
;EEFLPTGETSIDSYPNWLKFHIGINRYELYSRHNPAIEALLQDLVSQKITSVAMKSGGTQLKLIMTFQNYGQALFKPMKQTREQETPPDFFYFSDYERHNAEIAAFHLDRILDFRRVPPVAGRLVNMTREIRDVTRDKKLWRTFFISPANNICFYGECSYYCSTEHALCGKPDQIEGSLAAFLPDLSLAKRKTWRNPWRRSYHKRKKAEWEVDPDYCEEVKQTPPYDSGTRILDIMDMTVFDFLMGNMDRHHYETFEKFGNETFIIHLDNGRGFGKYSHDELSILVPLNQCCRIRKSTYLRLQLLAKEEYKLSHLMKESLLKDKIAPILYQPHLEAMDRRLRIVLKAVSDCIEK
;
A
#
# COMPACT_ATOMS: atom_id res chain seq x y z
N GLU A 1 -11.73 -39.85 -33.22
CA GLU A 1 -10.79 -39.56 -32.12
C GLU A 1 -11.58 -38.96 -30.98
N GLU A 2 -11.74 -39.70 -29.89
CA GLU A 2 -12.39 -39.23 -28.68
C GLU A 2 -11.54 -38.13 -28.04
N PHE A 3 -12.15 -36.96 -27.82
CA PHE A 3 -11.54 -35.91 -27.00
C PHE A 3 -11.51 -36.41 -25.55
N LEU A 4 -10.33 -36.82 -25.10
CA LEU A 4 -10.06 -37.05 -23.69
C LEU A 4 -10.27 -35.73 -22.93
N PRO A 5 -10.97 -35.75 -21.78
CA PRO A 5 -11.08 -34.56 -20.95
C PRO A 5 -9.67 -34.24 -20.43
N THR A 6 -9.18 -33.04 -20.72
CA THR A 6 -7.97 -32.51 -20.10
C THR A 6 -8.18 -32.53 -18.59
N GLY A 7 -7.49 -33.47 -17.92
CA GLY A 7 -7.53 -33.57 -16.47
C GLY A 7 -7.21 -32.21 -15.83
N GLU A 8 -7.94 -31.87 -14.77
CA GLU A 8 -7.70 -30.66 -14.00
C GLU A 8 -6.22 -30.58 -13.65
N THR A 9 -5.54 -29.54 -14.13
CA THR A 9 -4.15 -29.27 -13.75
C THR A 9 -4.15 -29.01 -12.25
N SER A 10 -3.32 -29.76 -11.50
CA SER A 10 -3.23 -29.60 -10.05
C SER A 10 -2.90 -28.14 -9.72
N ILE A 11 -3.63 -27.51 -8.80
CA ILE A 11 -3.43 -26.10 -8.40
C ILE A 11 -1.95 -25.79 -8.08
N ASP A 12 -1.20 -26.78 -7.59
CA ASP A 12 0.23 -26.67 -7.29
C ASP A 12 1.11 -26.37 -8.49
N SER A 13 0.69 -26.66 -9.72
CA SER A 13 1.45 -26.34 -10.94
C SER A 13 1.29 -24.89 -11.41
N TYR A 14 0.36 -24.12 -10.85
CA TYR A 14 0.15 -22.74 -11.25
C TYR A 14 1.25 -21.80 -10.75
N PRO A 15 1.58 -20.71 -11.49
CA PRO A 15 2.50 -19.71 -11.00
C PRO A 15 1.94 -19.03 -9.73
N ASN A 16 2.83 -18.57 -8.83
CA ASN A 16 2.41 -18.06 -7.52
C ASN A 16 1.48 -16.85 -7.60
N TRP A 17 1.61 -16.00 -8.61
CA TRP A 17 0.69 -14.88 -8.83
C TRP A 17 -0.74 -15.36 -9.13
N LEU A 18 -0.89 -16.48 -9.84
CA LEU A 18 -2.20 -17.06 -10.14
C LEU A 18 -2.77 -17.75 -8.90
N LYS A 19 -1.94 -18.46 -8.12
CA LYS A 19 -2.31 -19.01 -6.81
C LYS A 19 -2.81 -17.92 -5.84
N PHE A 20 -2.16 -16.75 -5.86
CA PHE A 20 -2.63 -15.58 -5.13
C PHE A 20 -4.01 -15.13 -5.63
N HIS A 21 -4.19 -14.97 -6.95
CA HIS A 21 -5.47 -14.53 -7.53
C HIS A 21 -6.64 -15.45 -7.20
N ILE A 22 -6.48 -16.77 -7.33
CA ILE A 22 -7.53 -17.74 -7.02
C ILE A 22 -7.80 -17.85 -5.50
N GLY A 23 -6.83 -17.47 -4.67
CA GLY A 23 -6.96 -17.47 -3.21
C GLY A 23 -7.74 -16.28 -2.64
N ILE A 24 -7.97 -15.23 -3.45
CA ILE A 24 -8.76 -14.06 -3.05
C ILE A 24 -10.22 -14.50 -2.83
N ASN A 25 -10.75 -14.20 -1.65
CA ASN A 25 -12.13 -14.54 -1.28
C ASN A 25 -12.84 -13.32 -0.66
N ARG A 26 -14.05 -13.51 -0.14
CA ARG A 26 -14.89 -12.42 0.39
C ARG A 26 -14.27 -11.67 1.58
N TYR A 27 -13.35 -12.28 2.31
CA TYR A 27 -12.89 -11.80 3.62
C TYR A 27 -11.47 -11.23 3.61
N GLU A 28 -10.63 -11.67 2.67
CA GLU A 28 -9.21 -11.37 2.65
C GLU A 28 -8.62 -11.50 1.23
N LEU A 29 -7.52 -10.79 0.98
CA LEU A 29 -6.71 -10.98 -0.24
C LEU A 29 -5.88 -12.27 -0.19
N TYR A 30 -5.45 -12.69 1.01
CA TYR A 30 -4.62 -13.87 1.18
C TYR A 30 -4.70 -14.41 2.60
N SER A 31 -4.77 -15.73 2.76
CA SER A 31 -4.91 -16.36 4.07
C SER A 31 -3.61 -16.40 4.89
N ARG A 32 -3.75 -16.57 6.22
CA ARG A 32 -2.63 -16.63 7.19
C ARG A 32 -1.58 -17.67 6.88
N HIS A 33 -2.03 -18.82 6.39
CA HIS A 33 -1.18 -19.98 6.18
C HIS A 33 -0.95 -20.26 4.69
N ASN A 34 -1.12 -19.26 3.81
CA ASN A 34 -0.92 -19.43 2.38
C ASN A 34 0.58 -19.41 2.03
N PRO A 35 1.21 -20.55 1.71
CA PRO A 35 2.63 -20.60 1.36
C PRO A 35 2.94 -19.89 0.04
N ALA A 36 1.94 -19.70 -0.83
CA ALA A 36 2.13 -19.03 -2.11
C ALA A 36 2.49 -17.54 -1.94
N ILE A 37 2.19 -16.93 -0.80
CA ILE A 37 2.51 -15.51 -0.56
C ILE A 37 4.01 -15.31 -0.37
N GLU A 38 4.66 -16.15 0.44
CA GLU A 38 6.12 -16.07 0.60
C GLU A 38 6.84 -16.40 -0.72
N ALA A 39 6.35 -17.40 -1.46
CA ALA A 39 6.88 -17.74 -2.78
C ALA A 39 6.67 -16.59 -3.79
N LEU A 40 5.52 -15.91 -3.76
CA LEU A 40 5.25 -14.75 -4.60
C LEU A 40 6.17 -13.57 -4.26
N LEU A 41 6.46 -13.32 -2.98
CA LEU A 41 7.44 -12.30 -2.59
C LEU A 41 8.83 -12.60 -3.17
N GLN A 42 9.26 -13.87 -3.19
CA GLN A 42 10.50 -14.27 -3.84
C GLN A 42 10.43 -14.08 -5.37
N ASP A 43 9.31 -14.44 -6.01
CA ASP A 43 9.13 -14.23 -7.45
C ASP A 43 9.25 -12.73 -7.81
N LEU A 44 8.66 -11.82 -7.05
CA LEU A 44 8.79 -10.37 -7.29
C LEU A 44 10.26 -9.91 -7.28
N VAL A 45 11.05 -10.50 -6.39
CA VAL A 45 12.48 -10.19 -6.24
C VAL A 45 13.33 -10.76 -7.38
N SER A 46 13.15 -12.03 -7.74
CA SER A 46 14.09 -12.74 -8.61
C SER A 46 13.62 -12.93 -10.04
N GLN A 47 12.31 -12.84 -10.31
CA GLN A 47 11.79 -13.18 -11.62
C GLN A 47 12.26 -12.18 -12.67
N LYS A 48 12.63 -12.70 -13.85
CA LYS A 48 13.13 -11.88 -14.96
C LYS A 48 12.04 -10.94 -15.46
N ILE A 49 12.36 -9.65 -15.53
CA ILE A 49 11.51 -8.62 -16.14
C ILE A 49 11.66 -8.72 -17.66
N THR A 50 10.53 -8.85 -18.37
CA THR A 50 10.49 -9.04 -19.83
C THR A 50 9.90 -7.85 -20.57
N SER A 51 9.09 -7.02 -19.89
CA SER A 51 8.53 -5.80 -20.43
C SER A 51 8.28 -4.79 -19.32
N VAL A 52 8.48 -3.52 -19.61
CA VAL A 52 8.12 -2.41 -18.72
C VAL A 52 7.30 -1.39 -19.50
N ALA A 53 6.25 -0.88 -18.87
CA ALA A 53 5.44 0.21 -19.40
C ALA A 53 5.12 1.22 -18.30
N MET A 54 4.85 2.46 -18.67
CA MET A 54 4.42 3.46 -17.70
C MET A 54 2.93 3.32 -17.41
N LYS A 55 2.53 3.41 -16.13
CA LYS A 55 1.09 3.44 -15.80
C LYS A 55 0.52 4.82 -16.16
N SER A 56 -0.43 4.86 -17.08
CA SER A 56 -1.14 6.09 -17.43
C SER A 56 -2.04 6.58 -16.28
N GLY A 57 -2.18 7.91 -16.17
CA GLY A 57 -3.15 8.56 -15.28
C GLY A 57 -2.80 8.53 -13.78
N GLY A 58 -1.54 8.26 -13.42
CA GLY A 58 -1.05 8.40 -12.04
C GLY A 58 -0.64 9.83 -11.70
N THR A 59 -0.71 10.20 -10.43
CA THR A 59 -0.18 11.48 -9.93
C THR A 59 1.34 11.50 -9.94
N GLN A 60 1.97 10.43 -9.46
CA GLN A 60 3.43 10.25 -9.48
C GLN A 60 3.84 9.05 -10.34
N LEU A 61 5.14 8.95 -10.62
CA LEU A 61 5.71 7.92 -11.49
C LEU A 61 5.49 6.52 -10.93
N LYS A 62 4.82 5.67 -11.72
CA LYS A 62 4.63 4.24 -11.44
C LYS A 62 4.86 3.46 -12.74
N LEU A 63 5.61 2.38 -12.68
CA LEU A 63 5.84 1.50 -13.82
C LEU A 63 5.09 0.18 -13.63
N ILE A 64 4.63 -0.42 -14.72
CA ILE A 64 4.09 -1.78 -14.76
C ILE A 64 5.21 -2.67 -15.27
N MET A 65 5.64 -3.63 -14.45
CA MET A 65 6.64 -4.63 -14.81
C MET A 65 5.95 -5.95 -15.09
N THR A 66 6.17 -6.50 -16.28
CA THR A 66 5.73 -7.84 -16.66
C THR A 66 6.90 -8.80 -16.55
N PHE A 67 6.67 -9.94 -15.92
CA PHE A 67 7.66 -10.97 -15.67
C PHE A 67 7.60 -12.10 -16.70
N GLN A 68 8.64 -12.93 -16.74
CA GLN A 68 8.73 -14.07 -17.66
C GLN A 68 7.61 -15.11 -17.47
N ASN A 69 7.06 -15.24 -16.26
CA ASN A 69 5.92 -16.13 -15.97
C ASN A 69 4.56 -15.43 -16.15
N TYR A 70 4.52 -14.34 -16.94
CA TYR A 70 3.34 -13.51 -17.24
C TYR A 70 2.73 -12.75 -16.06
N GLY A 71 3.24 -12.95 -14.83
CA GLY A 71 2.84 -12.15 -13.69
C GLY A 71 3.21 -10.67 -13.89
N GLN A 72 2.47 -9.78 -13.25
CA GLN A 72 2.72 -8.34 -13.30
C GLN A 72 2.87 -7.76 -11.91
N ALA A 73 3.66 -6.69 -11.80
CA ALA A 73 3.81 -5.91 -10.59
C ALA A 73 3.85 -4.41 -10.88
N LEU A 74 3.35 -3.63 -9.93
CA LEU A 74 3.44 -2.19 -9.93
C LEU A 74 4.75 -1.79 -9.25
N PHE A 75 5.66 -1.21 -10.01
CA PHE A 75 6.93 -0.71 -9.52
C PHE A 75 6.81 0.77 -9.13
N LYS A 76 7.12 1.08 -7.87
CA LYS A 76 7.32 2.45 -7.39
C LYS A 76 8.81 2.64 -7.06
N PRO A 77 9.54 3.49 -7.80
CA PRO A 77 10.96 3.71 -7.55
C PRO A 77 11.19 4.56 -6.30
N MET A 78 12.38 4.43 -5.70
CA MET A 78 12.84 5.24 -4.60
C MET A 78 12.94 6.72 -4.99
N LYS A 79 12.23 7.59 -4.26
CA LYS A 79 12.25 9.06 -4.41
C LYS A 79 12.99 9.77 -3.28
N GLN A 80 12.99 9.19 -2.09
CA GLN A 80 13.61 9.75 -0.90
C GLN A 80 14.37 8.68 -0.13
N THR A 81 15.40 9.11 0.59
CA THR A 81 16.18 8.28 1.52
C THR A 81 15.34 7.91 2.75
N ARG A 82 15.79 6.91 3.50
CA ARG A 82 15.02 6.33 4.62
C ARG A 82 14.97 7.26 5.83
N GLU A 83 15.97 8.13 5.96
CA GLU A 83 16.17 9.08 7.05
C GLU A 83 15.41 10.40 6.81
N GLN A 84 15.02 10.67 5.56
CA GLN A 84 14.34 11.92 5.20
C GLN A 84 12.88 11.90 5.65
N GLU A 85 12.50 12.92 6.44
CA GLU A 85 11.09 13.22 6.71
C GLU A 85 10.49 14.13 5.62
N THR A 86 9.18 14.01 5.41
CA THR A 86 8.37 14.98 4.68
C THR A 86 8.47 16.33 5.41
N PRO A 87 8.85 17.43 4.75
CA PRO A 87 8.88 18.74 5.40
C PRO A 87 7.55 19.10 6.07
N PRO A 88 7.56 19.85 7.19
CA PRO A 88 6.33 20.24 7.89
C PRO A 88 5.41 21.11 7.03
N ASP A 89 5.96 21.92 6.12
CA ASP A 89 5.19 22.81 5.25
C ASP A 89 4.49 22.11 4.07
N PHE A 90 4.76 20.81 3.87
CA PHE A 90 4.14 20.05 2.79
C PHE A 90 2.73 19.61 3.17
N PHE A 91 1.77 19.98 2.33
CA PHE A 91 0.43 19.37 2.37
C PHE A 91 0.50 17.90 1.98
N TYR A 92 -0.41 17.09 2.52
CA TYR A 92 -0.55 15.66 2.21
C TYR A 92 -0.68 15.37 0.69
N PHE A 93 -1.28 16.29 -0.08
CA PHE A 93 -1.40 16.15 -1.54
C PHE A 93 -0.10 16.47 -2.31
N SER A 94 0.87 17.11 -1.66
CA SER A 94 2.20 17.41 -2.21
C SER A 94 3.27 16.43 -1.75
N ASP A 95 2.95 15.48 -0.88
CA ASP A 95 3.94 14.52 -0.39
C ASP A 95 4.39 13.55 -1.50
N TYR A 96 5.66 13.15 -1.44
CA TYR A 96 6.23 12.14 -2.31
C TYR A 96 5.70 10.75 -1.94
N GLU A 97 5.44 9.92 -2.95
CA GLU A 97 5.28 8.50 -2.71
C GLU A 97 6.65 7.85 -2.43
N ARG A 98 6.68 6.90 -1.51
CA ARG A 98 7.88 6.18 -1.08
C ARG A 98 7.68 4.69 -1.29
N HIS A 99 8.71 4.06 -1.86
CA HIS A 99 8.71 2.62 -2.09
C HIS A 99 8.74 1.83 -0.77
N ASN A 100 9.50 2.28 0.22
CA ASN A 100 9.59 1.63 1.53
C ASN A 100 8.25 1.68 2.29
N ALA A 101 7.42 2.68 2.06
CA ALA A 101 6.08 2.75 2.65
C ALA A 101 5.15 1.67 2.12
N GLU A 102 5.18 1.34 0.82
CA GLU A 102 4.37 0.24 0.27
C GLU A 102 4.76 -1.12 0.86
N ILE A 103 6.07 -1.36 1.00
CA ILE A 103 6.60 -2.59 1.58
C ILE A 103 6.20 -2.67 3.06
N ALA A 104 6.49 -1.62 3.83
CA ALA A 104 6.14 -1.58 5.25
C ALA A 104 4.64 -1.71 5.51
N ALA A 105 3.80 -1.10 4.67
CA ALA A 105 2.35 -1.20 4.74
C ALA A 105 1.87 -2.66 4.57
N PHE A 106 2.42 -3.41 3.61
CA PHE A 106 2.10 -4.83 3.45
C PHE A 106 2.47 -5.67 4.69
N HIS A 107 3.66 -5.46 5.25
CA HIS A 107 4.08 -6.18 6.44
C HIS A 107 3.25 -5.80 7.68
N LEU A 108 2.89 -4.53 7.83
CA LEU A 108 2.02 -4.04 8.90
C LEU A 108 0.61 -4.63 8.78
N ASP A 109 0.03 -4.63 7.58
CA ASP A 109 -1.28 -5.23 7.29
C ASP A 109 -1.31 -6.71 7.67
N ARG A 110 -0.23 -7.45 7.38
CA ARG A 110 -0.07 -8.85 7.76
C ARG A 110 0.07 -9.04 9.28
N ILE A 111 0.81 -8.16 9.96
CA ILE A 111 0.98 -8.20 11.43
C ILE A 111 -0.32 -7.84 12.16
N LEU A 112 -1.10 -6.91 11.63
CA LEU A 112 -2.44 -6.58 12.14
C LEU A 112 -3.48 -7.66 11.78
N ASP A 113 -3.10 -8.63 10.94
CA ASP A 113 -3.95 -9.72 10.45
C ASP A 113 -5.14 -9.21 9.64
N PHE A 114 -5.00 -8.06 8.98
CA PHE A 114 -6.02 -7.49 8.10
C PHE A 114 -6.08 -8.22 6.75
N ARG A 115 -4.93 -8.43 6.11
CA ARG A 115 -4.79 -9.19 4.85
C ARG A 115 -5.44 -8.51 3.66
N ARG A 116 -5.25 -7.19 3.56
CA ARG A 116 -5.96 -6.30 2.63
C ARG A 116 -5.02 -5.51 1.72
N VAL A 117 -3.71 -5.60 1.93
CA VAL A 117 -2.68 -5.04 1.02
C VAL A 117 -2.16 -6.15 0.11
N PRO A 118 -2.07 -5.98 -1.22
CA PRO A 118 -1.42 -6.95 -2.10
C PRO A 118 0.02 -7.24 -1.67
N PRO A 119 0.60 -8.43 -1.93
CA PRO A 119 1.99 -8.70 -1.61
C PRO A 119 2.95 -7.69 -2.24
N VAL A 120 3.85 -7.11 -1.43
CA VAL A 120 4.86 -6.14 -1.88
C VAL A 120 6.23 -6.58 -1.42
N ALA A 121 7.20 -6.58 -2.34
CA ALA A 121 8.61 -6.84 -2.05
C ALA A 121 9.49 -5.72 -2.61
N GLY A 122 10.61 -5.46 -1.97
CA GLY A 122 11.61 -4.54 -2.48
C GLY A 122 12.62 -5.20 -3.41
N ARG A 123 13.07 -4.46 -4.43
CA ARG A 123 14.04 -4.93 -5.43
C ARG A 123 14.98 -3.83 -5.87
N LEU A 124 16.24 -4.20 -6.05
CA LEU A 124 17.22 -3.39 -6.77
C LEU A 124 17.14 -3.74 -8.27
N VAL A 125 16.83 -2.76 -9.10
CA VAL A 125 16.57 -2.94 -10.53
C VAL A 125 17.66 -2.27 -11.34
N ASN A 126 18.27 -2.99 -12.28
CA ASN A 126 19.18 -2.40 -13.25
C ASN A 126 18.37 -1.57 -14.27
N MET A 127 18.50 -0.25 -14.21
CA MET A 127 17.72 0.71 -14.99
C MET A 127 17.94 0.55 -16.49
N THR A 128 19.15 0.15 -16.89
CA THR A 128 19.48 -0.12 -18.29
C THR A 128 18.79 -1.39 -18.75
N ARG A 129 19.16 -2.52 -18.16
CA ARG A 129 18.82 -3.87 -18.66
C ARG A 129 17.38 -4.27 -18.34
N GLU A 130 16.83 -3.82 -17.22
CA GLU A 130 15.54 -4.27 -16.71
C GLU A 130 14.44 -3.21 -16.84
N ILE A 131 14.75 -1.98 -17.28
CA ILE A 131 13.74 -0.95 -17.60
C ILE A 131 13.91 -0.43 -19.03
N ARG A 132 15.02 0.27 -19.32
CA ARG A 132 15.22 0.98 -20.59
C ARG A 132 15.24 0.05 -21.80
N ASP A 133 15.98 -1.05 -21.72
CA ASP A 133 16.22 -1.93 -22.86
C ASP A 133 15.05 -2.92 -23.11
N VAL A 134 14.13 -3.04 -22.15
CA VAL A 134 12.95 -3.93 -22.21
C VAL A 134 11.61 -3.18 -22.35
N THR A 135 11.62 -1.84 -22.38
CA THR A 135 10.40 -1.07 -22.62
C THR A 135 10.12 -0.91 -24.11
N ARG A 136 8.85 -1.10 -24.50
CA ARG A 136 8.32 -0.70 -25.81
C ARG A 136 7.59 0.64 -25.76
N ASP A 137 7.41 1.19 -24.57
CA ASP A 137 6.79 2.49 -24.34
C ASP A 137 7.78 3.60 -24.72
N LYS A 138 7.59 4.18 -25.91
CA LYS A 138 8.42 5.26 -26.44
C LYS A 138 8.40 6.51 -25.56
N LYS A 139 7.32 6.76 -24.81
CA LYS A 139 7.26 7.91 -23.90
C LYS A 139 8.22 7.72 -22.75
N LEU A 140 8.17 6.56 -22.09
CA LEU A 140 9.11 6.20 -21.02
C LEU A 140 10.56 6.22 -21.51
N TRP A 141 10.84 5.53 -22.63
CA TRP A 141 12.18 5.39 -23.17
C TRP A 141 12.87 6.74 -23.45
N ARG A 142 12.13 7.72 -23.98
CA ARG A 142 12.66 9.06 -24.31
C ARG A 142 13.06 9.89 -23.09
N THR A 143 12.63 9.51 -21.88
CA THR A 143 12.97 10.24 -20.65
C THR A 143 14.30 9.83 -20.03
N PHE A 144 14.97 8.80 -20.58
CA PHE A 144 16.27 8.36 -20.10
C PHE A 144 17.38 9.32 -20.55
N PHE A 145 18.31 9.62 -19.65
CA PHE A 145 19.49 10.44 -19.92
C PHE A 145 20.65 10.08 -18.99
N ILE A 146 21.84 10.61 -19.29
CA ILE A 146 23.03 10.50 -18.44
C ILE A 146 23.22 11.84 -17.72
N SER A 147 23.30 11.81 -16.38
CA SER A 147 23.53 13.02 -15.58
C SER A 147 24.99 13.51 -15.69
N PRO A 148 25.29 14.75 -15.28
CA PRO A 148 26.67 15.25 -15.20
C PRO A 148 27.60 14.40 -14.30
N ALA A 149 27.03 13.61 -13.38
CA ALA A 149 27.75 12.67 -12.54
C ALA A 149 27.94 11.28 -13.18
N ASN A 150 27.64 11.15 -14.49
CA ASN A 150 27.73 9.91 -15.26
C ASN A 150 26.81 8.78 -14.75
N ASN A 151 25.70 9.13 -14.08
CA ASN A 151 24.68 8.18 -13.66
C ASN A 151 23.53 8.12 -14.68
N ILE A 152 22.89 6.96 -14.78
CA ILE A 152 21.70 6.78 -15.62
C ILE A 152 20.48 7.27 -14.85
N CYS A 153 19.68 8.12 -15.50
CA CYS A 153 18.51 8.74 -14.91
C CYS A 153 17.29 8.61 -15.84
N PHE A 154 16.09 8.65 -15.26
CA PHE A 154 14.83 8.80 -15.99
C PHE A 154 13.78 9.50 -15.12
N TYR A 155 12.78 10.12 -15.74
CA TYR A 155 11.71 10.82 -15.00
C TYR A 155 10.30 10.40 -15.43
N GLY A 156 10.13 9.72 -16.58
CA GLY A 156 8.82 9.31 -17.09
C GLY A 156 7.85 10.48 -17.36
N GLU A 157 6.56 10.20 -17.38
CA GLU A 157 5.49 11.17 -17.70
C GLU A 157 4.32 10.97 -16.72
N CYS A 158 4.18 11.90 -15.77
CA CYS A 158 3.12 11.93 -14.78
C CYS A 158 2.83 13.38 -14.38
N SER A 159 1.77 13.63 -13.61
CA SER A 159 1.42 15.02 -13.29
C SER A 159 2.37 15.68 -12.30
N TYR A 160 2.88 14.94 -11.31
CA TYR A 160 3.71 15.48 -10.21
C TYR A 160 5.10 14.86 -10.23
N TYR A 161 6.13 15.71 -10.20
CA TYR A 161 7.53 15.29 -10.04
C TYR A 161 8.05 14.32 -11.12
N CYS A 162 7.54 14.45 -12.35
CA CYS A 162 8.06 13.78 -13.55
C CYS A 162 8.69 14.82 -14.50
N SER A 163 9.82 15.39 -14.08
CA SER A 163 10.63 16.31 -14.90
C SER A 163 12.12 16.05 -14.66
N THR A 164 13.00 16.68 -15.45
CA THR A 164 14.45 16.53 -15.32
C THR A 164 14.96 16.90 -13.93
N GLU A 165 14.43 17.97 -13.31
CA GLU A 165 14.83 18.36 -11.94
C GLU A 165 14.34 17.40 -10.83
N HIS A 166 13.40 16.51 -11.14
CA HIS A 166 12.90 15.48 -10.22
C HIS A 166 13.26 14.06 -10.70
N ALA A 167 14.23 13.94 -11.61
CA ALA A 167 14.61 12.67 -12.20
C ALA A 167 15.16 11.69 -11.15
N LEU A 168 14.95 10.42 -11.42
CA LEU A 168 15.40 9.32 -10.59
C LEU A 168 16.66 8.75 -11.20
N CYS A 169 17.74 8.77 -10.44
CA CYS A 169 19.07 8.40 -10.91
C CYS A 169 19.60 7.19 -10.14
N GLY A 170 20.23 6.26 -10.86
CA GLY A 170 20.95 5.15 -10.27
C GLY A 170 22.34 5.54 -9.78
N LYS A 171 23.09 4.55 -9.29
CA LYS A 171 24.50 4.68 -8.89
C LYS A 171 25.35 3.47 -9.35
N PRO A 172 25.86 3.45 -10.60
CA PRO A 172 25.50 4.38 -11.66
C PRO A 172 24.17 4.05 -12.34
N ASP A 173 23.73 2.79 -12.33
CA ASP A 173 22.59 2.31 -13.12
C ASP A 173 21.62 1.39 -12.37
N GLN A 174 21.76 1.27 -11.05
CA GLN A 174 20.81 0.54 -10.21
C GLN A 174 19.93 1.48 -9.42
N ILE A 175 18.63 1.20 -9.41
CA ILE A 175 17.63 1.92 -8.62
C ILE A 175 16.82 0.96 -7.75
N GLU A 176 16.64 1.36 -6.50
CA GLU A 176 15.79 0.64 -5.56
C GLU A 176 14.31 0.98 -5.79
N GLY A 177 13.40 0.03 -5.58
CA GLY A 177 11.98 0.30 -5.56
C GLY A 177 11.15 -0.84 -5.00
N SER A 178 9.85 -0.60 -4.87
CA SER A 178 8.87 -1.58 -4.38
C SER A 178 8.11 -2.18 -5.55
N LEU A 179 7.92 -3.50 -5.53
CA LEU A 179 7.10 -4.24 -6.47
C LEU A 179 5.86 -4.75 -5.75
N ALA A 180 4.71 -4.15 -6.03
CA ALA A 180 3.42 -4.64 -5.54
C ALA A 180 2.80 -5.59 -6.57
N ALA A 181 2.51 -6.83 -6.19
CA ALA A 181 1.83 -7.79 -7.05
C ALA A 181 0.51 -7.22 -7.58
N PHE A 182 0.25 -7.38 -8.87
CA PHE A 182 -1.02 -6.96 -9.45
C PHE A 182 -2.17 -7.80 -8.90
N LEU A 183 -3.29 -7.13 -8.65
CA LEU A 183 -4.60 -7.79 -8.49
C LEU A 183 -5.06 -8.36 -9.85
N PRO A 184 -6.04 -9.27 -9.87
CA PRO A 184 -6.59 -9.77 -11.11
C PRO A 184 -7.04 -8.62 -12.03
N ASP A 185 -6.94 -8.87 -13.34
CA ASP A 185 -7.34 -7.90 -14.35
C ASP A 185 -8.81 -7.48 -14.17
N LEU A 186 -9.11 -6.22 -14.45
CA LEU A 186 -10.46 -5.66 -14.25
C LEU A 186 -11.53 -6.34 -15.13
N SER A 187 -11.13 -6.97 -16.25
CA SER A 187 -12.03 -7.79 -17.07
C SER A 187 -12.46 -9.09 -16.37
N LEU A 188 -11.65 -9.62 -15.46
CA LEU A 188 -11.91 -10.85 -14.70
C LEU A 188 -12.52 -10.57 -13.33
N ALA A 189 -12.01 -9.55 -12.63
CA ALA A 189 -12.47 -9.17 -11.31
C ALA A 189 -12.64 -7.64 -11.22
N LYS A 190 -13.83 -7.16 -11.60
CA LYS A 190 -14.18 -5.75 -11.48
C LYS A 190 -14.05 -5.27 -10.04
N ARG A 191 -13.50 -4.07 -9.89
CA ARG A 191 -13.37 -3.38 -8.62
C ARG A 191 -14.16 -2.09 -8.65
N LYS A 192 -14.87 -1.80 -7.56
CA LYS A 192 -15.59 -0.56 -7.37
C LYS A 192 -14.75 0.39 -6.53
N THR A 193 -14.50 1.58 -7.06
CA THR A 193 -13.89 2.68 -6.32
C THR A 193 -14.97 3.42 -5.53
N TRP A 194 -14.74 3.59 -4.24
CA TRP A 194 -15.61 4.32 -3.33
C TRP A 194 -14.90 5.57 -2.84
N ARG A 195 -15.64 6.68 -2.74
CA ARG A 195 -15.16 7.88 -2.07
C ARG A 195 -15.18 7.63 -0.56
N ASN A 196 -14.05 7.88 0.11
CA ASN A 196 -14.00 7.82 1.57
C ASN A 196 -14.84 8.98 2.16
N PRO A 197 -15.75 8.76 3.14
CA PRO A 197 -16.50 9.84 3.78
C PRO A 197 -15.57 10.88 4.43
N TRP A 198 -14.47 10.40 5.04
CA TRP A 198 -13.42 11.25 5.62
C TRP A 198 -12.36 11.68 4.61
N ARG A 199 -12.69 11.72 3.31
CA ARG A 199 -11.81 12.29 2.30
C ARG A 199 -11.49 13.75 2.67
N ARG A 200 -10.20 14.09 2.69
CA ARG A 200 -9.73 15.47 2.90
C ARG A 200 -10.15 16.40 1.77
N SER A 201 -10.03 17.71 1.97
CA SER A 201 -10.49 18.71 1.00
C SER A 201 -9.66 18.77 -0.28
N TYR A 202 -8.37 18.38 -0.23
CA TYR A 202 -7.38 18.63 -1.30
C TYR A 202 -7.28 20.11 -1.67
N HIS A 203 -7.45 20.97 -0.67
CA HIS A 203 -7.43 22.42 -0.85
C HIS A 203 -6.78 23.11 0.36
N LYS A 204 -5.92 24.10 0.10
CA LYS A 204 -5.09 24.75 1.13
C LYS A 204 -5.88 25.54 2.18
N ARG A 205 -7.10 25.96 1.85
CA ARG A 205 -7.92 26.88 2.68
C ARG A 205 -9.26 26.29 3.10
N LYS A 206 -9.72 25.22 2.46
CA LYS A 206 -11.08 24.68 2.66
C LYS A 206 -10.96 23.50 3.61
N LYS A 207 -11.71 23.53 4.71
CA LYS A 207 -11.90 22.37 5.58
C LYS A 207 -12.92 21.41 4.96
N ALA A 208 -12.76 20.12 5.20
CA ALA A 208 -13.78 19.11 4.92
C ALA A 208 -14.89 19.16 5.99
N GLU A 209 -16.05 18.58 5.69
CA GLU A 209 -17.21 18.58 6.60
C GLU A 209 -16.90 17.90 7.92
N TRP A 210 -16.25 16.73 7.88
CA TRP A 210 -15.81 16.01 9.08
C TRP A 210 -14.80 16.77 9.95
N GLU A 211 -14.15 17.82 9.44
CA GLU A 211 -13.22 18.67 10.22
C GLU A 211 -13.94 19.78 11.00
N VAL A 212 -15.21 20.05 10.68
CA VAL A 212 -16.00 21.13 11.29
C VAL A 212 -17.24 20.63 12.01
N ASP A 213 -17.74 19.46 11.64
CA ASP A 213 -18.90 18.82 12.25
C ASP A 213 -18.46 17.69 13.21
N PRO A 214 -18.65 17.84 14.54
CA PRO A 214 -18.32 16.79 15.50
C PRO A 214 -19.23 15.55 15.38
N ASP A 215 -20.47 15.71 14.89
CA ASP A 215 -21.48 14.65 14.77
C ASP A 215 -21.51 13.99 13.38
N TYR A 216 -20.53 14.32 12.53
CA TYR A 216 -20.44 13.85 11.14
C TYR A 216 -20.63 12.34 10.96
N CYS A 217 -20.11 11.53 11.89
CA CYS A 217 -20.26 10.08 11.78
C CYS A 217 -21.72 9.60 11.95
N GLU A 218 -22.57 10.33 12.65
CA GLU A 218 -23.98 9.95 12.81
C GLU A 218 -24.74 10.05 11.49
N GLU A 219 -24.43 11.02 10.64
CA GLU A 219 -24.94 11.09 9.27
C GLU A 219 -24.33 9.97 8.39
N VAL A 220 -23.02 9.74 8.51
CA VAL A 220 -22.35 8.66 7.75
C VAL A 220 -22.97 7.30 8.06
N LYS A 221 -23.26 7.00 9.33
CA LYS A 221 -23.92 5.76 9.78
C LYS A 221 -25.34 5.59 9.25
N GLN A 222 -25.96 6.62 8.68
CA GLN A 222 -27.28 6.55 8.04
C GLN A 222 -27.20 6.49 6.52
N THR A 223 -26.00 6.64 5.96
CA THR A 223 -25.77 6.74 4.51
C THR A 223 -25.31 5.39 3.94
N PRO A 224 -25.99 4.83 2.91
CA PRO A 224 -25.49 3.65 2.22
C PRO A 224 -24.09 3.86 1.62
N PRO A 225 -23.17 2.88 1.71
CA PRO A 225 -23.33 1.53 2.26
C PRO A 225 -22.87 1.39 3.73
N TYR A 226 -22.76 2.48 4.48
CA TYR A 226 -22.25 2.48 5.86
C TYR A 226 -23.33 2.24 6.92
N ASP A 227 -24.60 2.33 6.51
CA ASP A 227 -25.81 2.07 7.28
C ASP A 227 -26.05 0.59 7.61
N SER A 228 -25.32 -0.31 6.96
CA SER A 228 -25.52 -1.75 7.05
C SER A 228 -24.22 -2.55 6.93
N GLY A 229 -24.26 -3.80 7.42
CA GLY A 229 -23.14 -4.73 7.33
C GLY A 229 -21.89 -4.29 8.11
N THR A 230 -20.71 -4.59 7.57
CA THR A 230 -19.42 -4.35 8.23
C THR A 230 -18.69 -3.11 7.74
N ARG A 231 -19.23 -2.38 6.75
CA ARG A 231 -18.46 -1.37 6.02
C ARG A 231 -17.90 -0.28 6.93
N ILE A 232 -18.70 0.20 7.89
CA ILE A 232 -18.21 1.21 8.85
C ILE A 232 -17.03 0.66 9.67
N LEU A 233 -17.06 -0.59 10.10
CA LEU A 233 -15.97 -1.23 10.83
C LEU A 233 -14.73 -1.45 9.94
N ASP A 234 -14.93 -1.73 8.65
CA ASP A 234 -13.82 -1.83 7.69
C ASP A 234 -13.13 -0.47 7.48
N ILE A 235 -13.88 0.64 7.51
CA ILE A 235 -13.29 1.99 7.54
C ILE A 235 -12.51 2.22 8.83
N MET A 236 -13.00 1.75 9.98
CA MET A 236 -12.26 1.88 11.26
C MET A 236 -10.94 1.11 11.24
N ASP A 237 -10.90 -0.11 10.69
CA ASP A 237 -9.63 -0.83 10.53
C ASP A 237 -8.65 -0.07 9.62
N MET A 238 -9.16 0.45 8.50
CA MET A 238 -8.36 1.25 7.56
C MET A 238 -7.86 2.55 8.21
N THR A 239 -8.67 3.20 9.06
CA THR A 239 -8.26 4.41 9.79
C THR A 239 -7.15 4.13 10.80
N VAL A 240 -7.23 3.01 11.51
CA VAL A 240 -6.17 2.55 12.42
C VAL A 240 -4.89 2.25 11.63
N PHE A 241 -5.02 1.54 10.51
CA PHE A 241 -3.91 1.23 9.62
C PHE A 241 -3.21 2.49 9.11
N ASP A 242 -3.98 3.42 8.54
CA ASP A 242 -3.48 4.68 8.01
C ASP A 242 -2.83 5.54 9.11
N PHE A 243 -3.40 5.57 10.32
CA PHE A 243 -2.82 6.33 11.43
C PHE A 243 -1.47 5.77 11.90
N LEU A 244 -1.35 4.45 12.05
CA LEU A 244 -0.10 3.81 12.48
C LEU A 244 1.06 4.14 11.53
N MET A 245 0.79 4.22 10.23
CA MET A 245 1.79 4.64 9.24
C MET A 245 1.84 6.15 8.98
N GLY A 246 0.85 6.93 9.44
CA GLY A 246 0.76 8.37 9.19
C GLY A 246 0.33 8.73 7.76
N ASN A 247 -0.43 7.87 7.09
CA ASN A 247 -0.93 8.11 5.74
C ASN A 247 -2.19 8.99 5.76
N MET A 248 -2.05 10.22 5.26
CA MET A 248 -3.15 11.18 5.19
C MET A 248 -3.96 11.12 3.89
N ASP A 249 -3.53 10.32 2.90
CA ASP A 249 -4.00 10.43 1.52
C ASP A 249 -5.07 9.40 1.12
N ARG A 250 -5.80 8.86 2.11
CA ARG A 250 -6.87 7.87 1.88
C ARG A 250 -8.17 8.51 1.36
N HIS A 251 -8.14 9.10 0.17
CA HIS A 251 -9.31 9.75 -0.42
C HIS A 251 -10.37 8.79 -0.99
N HIS A 252 -9.95 7.58 -1.32
CA HIS A 252 -10.76 6.55 -1.95
C HIS A 252 -10.33 5.19 -1.41
N TYR A 253 -11.21 4.22 -1.58
CA TYR A 253 -10.90 2.82 -1.32
C TYR A 253 -11.57 1.94 -2.37
N GLU A 254 -11.06 0.72 -2.55
CA GLU A 254 -11.61 -0.23 -3.53
C GLU A 254 -12.21 -1.46 -2.85
N THR A 255 -13.23 -2.04 -3.49
CA THR A 255 -13.78 -3.36 -3.15
C THR A 255 -13.94 -4.19 -4.41
N PHE A 256 -13.93 -5.52 -4.30
CA PHE A 256 -14.33 -6.39 -5.41
C PHE A 256 -15.85 -6.34 -5.61
N GLU A 257 -16.29 -5.99 -6.82
CA GLU A 257 -17.74 -5.86 -7.12
C GLU A 257 -18.49 -7.17 -6.91
N LYS A 258 -17.86 -8.30 -7.24
CA LYS A 258 -18.43 -9.64 -7.12
C LYS A 258 -18.94 -9.97 -5.71
N PHE A 259 -18.34 -9.40 -4.66
CA PHE A 259 -18.71 -9.67 -3.28
C PHE A 259 -19.75 -8.68 -2.72
N GLY A 260 -20.16 -7.68 -3.50
CA GLY A 260 -21.15 -6.69 -3.09
C GLY A 260 -20.67 -5.77 -1.97
N ASN A 261 -21.58 -5.36 -1.09
CA ASN A 261 -21.25 -4.45 0.02
C ASN A 261 -20.59 -5.18 1.21
N GLU A 262 -20.88 -6.48 1.38
CA GLU A 262 -20.37 -7.34 2.45
C GLU A 262 -19.03 -7.99 2.06
N THR A 263 -18.03 -7.15 1.94
CA THR A 263 -16.65 -7.53 1.59
C THR A 263 -15.67 -6.58 2.27
N PHE A 264 -14.43 -7.04 2.43
CA PHE A 264 -13.35 -6.20 2.93
C PHE A 264 -12.99 -5.05 1.97
N ILE A 265 -12.34 -4.03 2.52
CA ILE A 265 -11.75 -2.92 1.76
C ILE A 265 -10.32 -3.28 1.37
N ILE A 266 -9.95 -3.07 0.10
CA ILE A 266 -8.58 -3.27 -0.39
C ILE A 266 -7.73 -2.04 -0.02
N HIS A 267 -6.64 -2.24 0.72
CA HIS A 267 -5.73 -1.20 1.17
C HIS A 267 -4.63 -0.91 0.12
N LEU A 268 -4.98 -0.18 -0.95
CA LEU A 268 -4.06 0.19 -2.05
C LEU A 268 -3.39 1.56 -1.84
N ASP A 269 -2.34 1.88 -2.58
CA ASP A 269 -1.69 3.22 -2.56
C ASP A 269 -1.27 3.69 -1.16
N ASN A 270 -0.33 2.96 -0.54
CA ASN A 270 0.20 3.25 0.78
C ASN A 270 1.49 4.07 0.75
N GLY A 271 1.92 4.50 -0.45
CA GLY A 271 3.18 5.22 -0.68
C GLY A 271 3.34 6.53 0.08
N ARG A 272 2.26 7.10 0.64
CA ARG A 272 2.31 8.32 1.48
C ARG A 272 2.31 8.03 2.99
N GLY A 273 2.44 6.76 3.37
CA GLY A 273 2.80 6.38 4.72
C GLY A 273 4.27 6.66 5.04
N PHE A 274 4.61 6.61 6.32
CA PHE A 274 5.98 6.73 6.82
C PHE A 274 6.73 7.97 6.33
N GLY A 275 6.02 9.08 6.14
CA GLY A 275 6.63 10.36 5.78
C GLY A 275 7.22 11.13 6.97
N LYS A 276 6.64 10.97 8.16
CA LYS A 276 7.12 11.62 9.39
C LYS A 276 7.12 10.60 10.52
N TYR A 277 8.25 10.38 11.20
CA TYR A 277 8.35 9.61 12.45
C TYR A 277 8.22 10.51 13.68
N SER A 278 8.56 11.80 13.56
CA SER A 278 8.55 12.77 14.65
C SER A 278 7.18 13.39 14.92
N HIS A 279 6.20 13.18 14.04
CA HIS A 279 4.84 13.73 14.12
C HIS A 279 3.77 12.64 14.05
N ASP A 280 2.72 12.77 14.85
CA ASP A 280 1.54 11.89 14.82
C ASP A 280 0.31 12.70 14.37
N GLU A 281 -0.20 12.40 13.18
CA GLU A 281 -1.31 13.14 12.60
C GLU A 281 -2.66 12.64 13.15
N LEU A 282 -3.09 13.24 14.26
CA LEU A 282 -4.33 12.86 14.97
C LEU A 282 -5.59 12.99 14.10
N SER A 283 -5.59 13.84 13.07
CA SER A 283 -6.75 13.95 12.18
C SER A 283 -7.05 12.66 11.41
N ILE A 284 -6.11 11.73 11.28
CA ILE A 284 -6.35 10.40 10.68
C ILE A 284 -7.22 9.52 11.61
N LEU A 285 -7.22 9.74 12.92
CA LEU A 285 -8.05 8.98 13.88
C LEU A 285 -9.44 9.57 14.11
N VAL A 286 -9.75 10.72 13.51
CA VAL A 286 -11.08 11.33 13.64
C VAL A 286 -12.24 10.37 13.33
N PRO A 287 -12.18 9.48 12.32
CA PRO A 287 -13.26 8.51 12.09
C PRO A 287 -13.50 7.61 13.31
N LEU A 288 -12.44 7.11 13.96
CA LEU A 288 -12.56 6.28 15.15
C LEU A 288 -13.17 7.06 16.32
N ASN A 289 -12.71 8.29 16.53
CA ASN A 289 -13.17 9.15 17.62
C ASN A 289 -14.63 9.60 17.45
N GLN A 290 -15.07 9.88 16.23
CA GLN A 290 -16.46 10.27 15.94
C GLN A 290 -17.39 9.07 15.98
N CYS A 291 -16.99 7.95 15.39
CA CYS A 291 -17.87 6.80 15.27
C CYS A 291 -17.94 5.97 16.55
N CYS A 292 -16.88 5.95 17.36
CA CYS A 292 -16.70 5.13 18.56
C CYS A 292 -17.10 3.66 18.35
N ARG A 293 -16.68 3.08 17.23
CA ARG A 293 -16.87 1.65 16.93
C ARG A 293 -15.56 1.05 16.47
N ILE A 294 -15.27 -0.17 16.91
CA ILE A 294 -14.11 -0.93 16.46
C ILE A 294 -14.45 -2.42 16.44
N ARG A 295 -13.87 -3.18 15.51
CA ARG A 295 -14.03 -4.63 15.51
C ARG A 295 -13.31 -5.24 16.70
N LYS A 296 -13.99 -6.16 17.41
CA LYS A 296 -13.40 -6.87 18.57
C LYS A 296 -12.07 -7.54 18.23
N SER A 297 -11.95 -8.19 17.07
CA SER A 297 -10.70 -8.83 16.63
C SER A 297 -9.56 -7.82 16.48
N THR A 298 -9.84 -6.66 15.89
CA THR A 298 -8.87 -5.56 15.73
C THR A 298 -8.45 -5.04 17.10
N TYR A 299 -9.39 -4.73 17.99
CA TYR A 299 -9.08 -4.24 19.33
C TYR A 299 -8.19 -5.21 20.13
N LEU A 300 -8.55 -6.51 20.15
CA LEU A 300 -7.75 -7.53 20.83
C LEU A 300 -6.34 -7.66 20.23
N ARG A 301 -6.22 -7.56 18.90
CA ARG A 301 -4.92 -7.59 18.22
C ARG A 301 -4.06 -6.39 18.60
N LEU A 302 -4.64 -5.19 18.65
CA LEU A 302 -3.93 -3.96 19.06
C LEU A 302 -3.46 -4.04 20.52
N GLN A 303 -4.30 -4.55 21.43
CA GLN A 303 -3.93 -4.77 22.83
C GLN A 303 -2.78 -5.76 22.96
N LEU A 304 -2.80 -6.85 22.18
CA LEU A 304 -1.71 -7.82 22.15
C LEU A 304 -0.40 -7.19 21.70
N LEU A 305 -0.44 -6.42 20.60
CA LEU A 305 0.74 -5.77 20.01
C LEU A 305 1.34 -4.64 20.88
N ALA A 306 0.62 -4.20 21.92
CA ALA A 306 1.09 -3.22 22.89
C ALA A 306 1.83 -3.85 24.09
N LYS A 307 1.79 -5.19 24.24
CA LYS A 307 2.55 -5.90 25.27
C LYS A 307 4.02 -5.99 24.86
N GLU A 308 4.93 -5.92 25.83
CA GLU A 308 6.39 -5.96 25.55
C GLU A 308 6.81 -7.27 24.86
N GLU A 309 6.14 -8.41 25.14
CA GLU A 309 6.45 -9.68 24.47
C GLU A 309 6.11 -9.71 22.97
N TYR A 310 5.15 -8.87 22.53
CA TYR A 310 4.61 -8.86 21.17
C TYR A 310 4.68 -7.47 20.52
N LYS A 311 5.59 -6.63 21.02
CA LYS A 311 5.70 -5.22 20.67
C LYS A 311 5.72 -5.01 19.15
N LEU A 312 4.84 -4.13 18.67
CA LEU A 312 4.64 -3.88 17.24
C LEU A 312 5.94 -3.54 16.51
N SER A 313 6.77 -2.66 17.06
CA SER A 313 8.06 -2.29 16.49
C SER A 313 9.01 -3.49 16.28
N HIS A 314 9.07 -4.42 17.25
CA HIS A 314 9.92 -5.61 17.17
C HIS A 314 9.44 -6.56 16.07
N LEU A 315 8.13 -6.84 16.03
CA LEU A 315 7.54 -7.70 15.00
C LEU A 315 7.69 -7.10 13.60
N MET A 316 7.51 -5.78 13.47
CA MET A 316 7.76 -5.07 12.22
C MET A 316 9.22 -5.19 11.79
N LYS A 317 10.16 -4.93 12.70
CA LYS A 317 11.60 -5.04 12.42
C LYS A 317 11.96 -6.45 11.93
N GLU A 318 11.55 -7.48 12.65
CA GLU A 318 11.81 -8.88 12.28
C GLU A 318 11.19 -9.24 10.92
N SER A 319 9.93 -8.86 10.70
CA SER A 319 9.22 -9.12 9.46
C SER A 319 9.90 -8.45 8.25
N LEU A 320 10.36 -7.20 8.41
CA LEU A 320 11.00 -6.42 7.36
C LEU A 320 12.44 -6.84 7.05
N LEU A 321 13.14 -7.49 7.99
CA LEU A 321 14.50 -8.02 7.75
C LEU A 321 14.55 -9.12 6.67
N LYS A 322 13.40 -9.72 6.32
CA LYS A 322 13.29 -10.74 5.28
C LYS A 322 13.33 -10.15 3.86
N ASP A 323 13.08 -8.85 3.71
CA ASP A 323 13.11 -8.18 2.41
C ASP A 323 14.56 -7.93 1.95
N LYS A 324 14.83 -8.05 0.64
CA LYS A 324 16.19 -7.95 0.09
C LYS A 324 16.81 -6.57 0.21
N ILE A 325 16.01 -5.52 0.33
CA ILE A 325 16.50 -4.14 0.47
C ILE A 325 16.40 -3.66 1.93
N ALA A 326 16.39 -4.59 2.89
CA ALA A 326 16.49 -4.25 4.31
C ALA A 326 17.74 -3.40 4.60
N PRO A 327 17.67 -2.43 5.53
CA PRO A 327 16.50 -2.07 6.34
C PRO A 327 15.41 -1.37 5.52
N ILE A 328 14.12 -1.60 5.80
CA ILE A 328 13.01 -0.92 5.08
C ILE A 328 12.61 0.40 5.76
N LEU A 329 12.42 0.35 7.08
CA LEU A 329 12.09 1.51 7.90
C LEU A 329 13.31 1.94 8.72
N TYR A 330 13.50 3.25 8.81
CA TYR A 330 14.44 3.84 9.75
C TYR A 330 13.95 3.60 11.20
N GLN A 331 14.87 3.40 12.14
CA GLN A 331 14.56 2.98 13.51
C GLN A 331 13.51 3.88 14.22
N PRO A 332 13.55 5.22 14.09
CA PRO A 332 12.51 6.11 14.65
C PRO A 332 11.09 5.85 14.13
N HIS A 333 10.91 5.36 12.90
CA HIS A 333 9.58 4.99 12.41
C HIS A 333 9.01 3.79 13.18
N LEU A 334 9.84 2.81 13.54
CA LEU A 334 9.41 1.67 14.33
C LEU A 334 8.97 2.12 15.73
N GLU A 335 9.70 3.03 16.36
CA GLU A 335 9.36 3.61 17.66
C GLU A 335 8.07 4.46 17.60
N ALA A 336 7.88 5.21 16.51
CA ALA A 336 6.66 5.96 16.27
C ALA A 336 5.42 5.05 16.18
N MET A 337 5.56 3.84 15.62
CA MET A 337 4.44 2.89 15.55
C MET A 337 3.98 2.43 16.93
N ASP A 338 4.88 2.17 17.88
CA ASP A 338 4.52 1.82 19.25
C ASP A 338 3.82 2.99 19.95
N ARG A 339 4.32 4.22 19.75
CA ARG A 339 3.70 5.44 20.28
C ARG A 339 2.28 5.62 19.73
N ARG A 340 2.11 5.51 18.41
CA ARG A 340 0.81 5.61 17.73
C ARG A 340 -0.14 4.50 18.15
N LEU A 341 0.34 3.27 18.34
CA LEU A 341 -0.49 2.18 18.85
C LEU A 341 -1.11 2.51 20.22
N ARG A 342 -0.33 3.10 21.12
CA ARG A 342 -0.85 3.56 22.42
C ARG A 342 -1.89 4.65 22.29
N ILE A 343 -1.72 5.58 21.34
CA ILE A 343 -2.72 6.62 21.03
C ILE A 343 -4.02 5.98 20.54
N VAL A 344 -3.96 4.99 19.65
CA VAL A 344 -5.15 4.25 19.18
C VAL A 344 -5.87 3.58 20.35
N LEU A 345 -5.14 2.88 21.22
CA LEU A 345 -5.73 2.20 22.37
C LEU A 345 -6.37 3.20 23.36
N LYS A 346 -5.74 4.36 23.56
CA LYS A 346 -6.32 5.43 24.39
C LYS A 346 -7.61 5.97 23.78
N ALA A 347 -7.64 6.25 22.48
CA ALA A 347 -8.85 6.66 21.76
C ALA A 347 -10.00 5.65 21.92
N VAL A 348 -9.70 4.34 21.84
CA VAL A 348 -10.71 3.29 22.09
C VAL A 348 -11.18 3.28 23.55
N SER A 349 -10.26 3.42 24.52
CA SER A 349 -10.63 3.52 25.95
C SER A 349 -11.57 4.69 26.20
N ASP A 350 -11.25 5.86 25.65
CA ASP A 350 -12.04 7.09 25.80
C ASP A 350 -13.43 6.95 25.15
N CYS A 351 -13.56 6.15 24.10
CA CYS A 351 -14.86 5.81 23.50
C CYS A 351 -15.67 4.80 24.33
N ILE A 352 -15.03 3.93 25.13
CA ILE A 352 -15.71 2.96 26.01
C ILE A 352 -16.19 3.62 27.31
N GLU A 353 -15.45 4.64 27.78
CA GLU A 353 -15.76 5.38 29.01
C GLU A 353 -16.88 6.43 28.82
N LYS A 354 -17.19 6.80 27.58
CA LYS A 354 -18.33 7.65 27.20
C LYS A 354 -19.58 6.81 27.02
#